data_AF-A0A7S3HJW4-F1
#
_entry.id   AF-A0A7S3HJW4-F1
#
_cell.length_a   1.000
_cell.length_b   1.000
_cell.length_c   1.000
_cell.angle_alpha   90.00
_cell.angle_beta   90.00
_cell.angle_gamma   90.00
#
_symmetry.space_group_name_H-M   'P 1'
#
loop_
_entity.id
_entity.type
_entity.pdbx_description
1 polymer ?
#
loop_
_entity_poly.entity_id
_entity_poly.type
_entity_poly.pdbx_seq_one_letter_code
_entity_poly.pdbx_strand_id
1 'polypeptide(L)'
;AGPRRSASAPHRAMEGGAPAPPPADGGMAFPSQYDESGTTSFDRVEAELRGAALKIFCEMPDGSVQEIECNMGHDVVYAKGQLARKTEIEFGRMKLYMHGKLMFDPLS
;
A
#
# COMPACT_ATOMS: atom_id res chain seq x y z
N ALA A 1 24.63 -33.04 -33.98
CA ALA A 1 25.14 -32.16 -35.05
C ALA A 1 23.97 -31.37 -35.62
N GLY A 2 24.01 -30.05 -35.49
CA GLY A 2 23.02 -29.11 -36.02
C GLY A 2 23.63 -27.70 -35.91
N PRO A 3 23.67 -26.91 -37.00
CA PRO A 3 24.62 -25.80 -37.09
C PRO A 3 24.17 -24.55 -36.33
N ARG A 4 25.11 -24.03 -35.55
CA ARG A 4 25.12 -22.68 -34.96
C ARG A 4 25.06 -21.66 -36.10
N ARG A 5 24.09 -20.74 -36.07
CA ARG A 5 24.13 -19.53 -36.90
C ARG A 5 24.12 -18.30 -36.01
N SER A 6 25.33 -17.85 -35.75
CA SER A 6 25.70 -16.54 -35.24
C SER A 6 25.27 -15.48 -36.25
N ALA A 7 24.51 -14.48 -35.82
CA ALA A 7 24.29 -13.26 -36.56
C ALA A 7 24.95 -12.11 -35.78
N SER A 8 26.15 -11.72 -36.22
CA SER A 8 26.82 -10.49 -35.82
C SER A 8 26.07 -9.28 -36.37
N ALA A 9 25.66 -8.37 -35.50
CA ALA A 9 25.24 -7.03 -35.90
C ALA A 9 26.45 -6.07 -35.80
N PRO A 10 26.75 -5.27 -36.84
CA PRO A 10 27.85 -4.31 -36.81
C PRO A 10 27.50 -3.05 -36.02
N HIS A 11 28.51 -2.60 -35.25
CA HIS A 11 28.68 -1.26 -34.70
C HIS A 11 28.21 -0.15 -35.65
N ARG A 12 27.42 0.81 -35.14
CA ARG A 12 27.34 2.13 -35.75
C ARG A 12 27.14 3.25 -34.72
N ALA A 13 28.20 4.06 -34.65
CA ALA A 13 28.30 5.49 -34.35
C ALA A 13 27.62 6.06 -33.09
N MET A 14 28.49 6.38 -32.13
CA MET A 14 28.31 7.54 -31.25
C MET A 14 28.29 8.82 -32.08
N GLU A 15 27.25 9.63 -31.94
CA GLU A 15 27.33 11.08 -32.09
C GLU A 15 26.89 11.71 -30.77
N GLY A 16 27.89 12.13 -29.99
CA GLY A 16 27.72 12.92 -28.78
C GLY A 16 27.41 14.36 -29.13
N GLY A 17 26.41 14.91 -28.46
CA GLY A 17 26.02 16.31 -28.62
C GLY A 17 24.87 16.67 -27.68
N ALA A 18 25.05 16.51 -26.37
CA ALA A 18 24.14 17.09 -25.40
C ALA A 18 24.55 18.55 -25.16
N PRO A 19 23.74 19.56 -25.50
CA PRO A 19 23.99 20.92 -25.05
C PRO A 19 23.82 20.98 -23.53
N ALA A 20 24.80 21.57 -22.85
CA ALA A 20 24.71 21.88 -21.43
C ALA A 20 23.45 22.74 -21.18
N PRO A 21 22.61 22.42 -20.17
CA PRO A 21 21.51 23.29 -19.82
C PRO A 21 22.06 24.63 -19.29
N PRO A 22 21.40 25.76 -19.58
CA PRO A 22 21.80 27.06 -19.05
C PRO A 22 21.72 27.06 -17.52
N PRO A 23 22.55 27.87 -16.82
CA PRO A 23 22.40 28.07 -15.39
C PRO A 23 21.04 28.72 -15.13
N ALA A 24 20.13 27.94 -14.53
CA ALA A 24 18.85 28.42 -14.04
C ALA A 24 19.08 29.22 -12.73
N ASP A 25 19.59 30.44 -12.88
CA ASP A 25 19.53 31.45 -11.83
C ASP A 25 18.25 32.26 -12.04
N GLY A 26 17.23 31.86 -11.30
CA GLY A 26 15.88 32.41 -11.40
C GLY A 26 15.00 31.66 -10.41
N GLY A 27 14.96 32.17 -9.17
CA GLY A 27 14.28 31.57 -8.03
C GLY A 27 12.86 31.11 -8.36
N MET A 28 12.73 29.82 -8.65
CA MET A 28 11.55 29.08 -8.25
C MET A 28 11.76 28.74 -6.79
N ALA A 29 11.15 29.54 -5.92
CA ALA A 29 10.87 29.15 -4.56
C ALA A 29 10.16 27.80 -4.63
N PHE A 30 10.91 26.72 -4.46
CA PHE A 30 10.35 25.42 -4.13
C PHE A 30 9.44 25.68 -2.93
N PRO A 31 8.12 25.38 -3.04
CA PRO A 31 7.22 25.58 -1.93
C PRO A 31 7.82 24.82 -0.75
N SER A 32 8.13 25.54 0.34
CA SER A 32 8.68 24.99 1.57
C SER A 32 7.83 23.78 1.97
N GLN A 33 8.32 22.59 1.63
CA GLN A 33 7.51 21.37 1.52
C GLN A 33 7.41 20.59 2.84
N TYR A 34 7.78 21.23 3.94
CA TYR A 34 7.78 20.66 5.27
C TYR A 34 7.04 21.62 6.19
N ASP A 35 5.95 21.14 6.80
CA ASP A 35 5.44 21.78 8.00
C ASP A 35 6.31 21.36 9.20
N GLU A 36 6.21 22.09 10.31
CA GLU A 36 7.02 21.88 11.52
C GLU A 36 6.82 20.49 12.17
N SER A 37 5.91 19.65 11.66
CA SER A 37 5.65 18.28 12.15
C SER A 37 6.31 17.19 11.31
N GLY A 38 7.06 17.54 10.26
CA GLY A 38 7.79 16.57 9.42
C GLY A 38 6.88 15.63 8.63
N THR A 39 5.59 15.96 8.49
CA THR A 39 4.63 15.17 7.72
C THR A 39 4.55 15.75 6.32
N THR A 40 4.88 14.96 5.29
CA THR A 40 4.90 15.47 3.91
C THR A 40 3.46 15.64 3.41
N SER A 41 3.23 16.58 2.50
CA SER A 41 1.91 16.75 1.85
C SER A 41 1.44 15.47 1.15
N PHE A 42 2.36 14.57 0.79
CA PHE A 42 2.05 13.25 0.24
C PHE A 42 1.48 12.31 1.30
N ASP A 43 2.02 12.30 2.53
CA ASP A 43 1.50 11.46 3.63
C ASP A 43 0.06 11.81 3.99
N ARG A 44 -0.30 13.10 3.93
CA ARG A 44 -1.68 13.57 4.17
C ARG A 44 -2.64 13.11 3.09
N VAL A 45 -2.27 13.26 1.81
CA VAL A 45 -3.09 12.81 0.68
C VAL A 45 -3.21 11.29 0.67
N GLU A 46 -2.15 10.56 1.01
CA GLU A 46 -2.17 9.10 1.11
C GLU A 46 -3.02 8.61 2.30
N ALA A 47 -3.00 9.32 3.43
CA ALA A 47 -3.89 9.05 4.56
C ALA A 47 -5.35 9.34 4.23
N GLU A 48 -5.65 10.43 3.52
CA GLU A 48 -7.00 10.73 3.04
C GLU A 48 -7.50 9.66 2.04
N LEU A 49 -6.63 9.18 1.15
CA LEU A 49 -6.95 8.10 0.21
C LEU A 49 -7.18 6.74 0.88
N ARG A 50 -6.50 6.46 1.99
CA ARG A 50 -6.68 5.22 2.78
C ARG A 50 -7.97 5.22 3.61
N GLY A 51 -8.62 6.37 3.79
CA GLY A 51 -9.84 6.50 4.58
C GLY A 51 -9.59 6.57 6.10
N ALA A 52 -10.67 6.71 6.87
CA ALA A 52 -10.59 6.83 8.33
C ALA A 52 -10.07 5.53 8.96
N ALA A 53 -9.18 5.63 9.95
CA ALA A 53 -8.76 4.49 10.75
C ALA A 53 -9.93 4.04 11.65
N LEU A 54 -10.17 2.74 11.67
CA LEU A 54 -11.23 2.06 12.42
C LEU A 54 -10.61 1.04 13.38
N LYS A 55 -11.16 0.98 14.59
CA LYS A 55 -10.84 -0.04 15.59
C LYS A 55 -12.06 -0.96 15.75
N ILE A 56 -11.89 -2.23 15.41
CA ILE A 56 -12.93 -3.25 15.51
C ILE A 56 -12.62 -4.13 16.71
N PHE A 57 -13.59 -4.27 17.61
CA PHE A 57 -13.50 -5.19 18.74
C PHE A 57 -14.24 -6.48 18.40
N CYS A 58 -13.50 -7.58 18.32
CA CYS A 58 -14.04 -8.90 18.03
C CYS A 58 -14.18 -9.71 19.32
N GLU A 59 -15.42 -10.03 19.68
CA GLU A 59 -15.73 -10.96 20.76
C GLU A 59 -15.52 -12.41 20.30
N MET A 60 -14.74 -13.15 21.07
CA MET A 60 -14.41 -14.55 20.81
C MET A 60 -15.30 -15.49 21.64
N PRO A 61 -15.49 -16.75 21.24
CA PRO A 61 -16.34 -17.70 21.97
C PRO A 61 -15.87 -18.03 23.39
N ASP A 62 -14.59 -17.80 23.69
CA ASP A 62 -14.00 -17.96 25.02
C ASP A 62 -14.25 -16.75 25.93
N GLY A 63 -14.92 -15.70 25.42
CA GLY A 63 -15.19 -14.45 26.13
C GLY A 63 -14.07 -13.42 26.03
N SER A 64 -12.97 -13.72 25.33
CA SER A 64 -11.91 -12.75 25.08
C SER A 64 -12.32 -11.73 24.01
N VAL A 65 -11.72 -10.54 24.05
CA VAL A 65 -11.95 -9.49 23.06
C VAL A 65 -10.65 -9.18 22.35
N GLN A 66 -10.65 -9.26 21.02
CA GLN A 66 -9.50 -8.96 20.18
C GLN A 66 -9.73 -7.64 19.44
N GLU A 67 -8.82 -6.70 19.61
CA GLU A 67 -8.85 -5.44 18.88
C GLU A 67 -8.15 -5.58 17.51
N ILE A 68 -8.78 -5.12 16.45
CA ILE A 68 -8.24 -5.10 15.09
C ILE A 68 -8.23 -3.65 14.61
N GLU A 69 -7.08 -3.21 14.12
CA GLU A 69 -6.92 -1.91 13.46
C GLU A 69 -7.01 -2.10 11.95
N CYS A 70 -7.94 -1.42 11.30
CA CYS A 70 -8.15 -1.42 9.86
C CYS A 70 -8.62 -0.04 9.40
N ASN A 71 -8.52 0.27 8.11
CA ASN A 71 -9.04 1.52 7.58
C ASN A 71 -10.40 1.31 6.91
N MET A 72 -11.17 2.38 6.82
CA MET A 72 -12.44 2.40 6.09
C MET A 72 -12.22 2.01 4.63
N GLY A 73 -12.96 1.01 4.14
CA GLY A 73 -12.76 0.42 2.80
C GLY A 73 -11.90 -0.86 2.78
N HIS A 74 -11.26 -1.25 3.88
CA HIS A 74 -10.71 -2.60 4.01
C HIS A 74 -11.83 -3.65 4.03
N ASP A 75 -11.56 -4.81 3.42
CA ASP A 75 -12.53 -5.89 3.37
C ASP A 75 -12.53 -6.75 4.65
N VAL A 76 -13.58 -7.58 4.79
CA VAL A 76 -13.70 -8.53 5.90
C VAL A 76 -12.59 -9.57 5.87
N VAL A 77 -12.03 -9.85 4.69
CA VAL A 77 -10.87 -10.74 4.50
C VAL A 77 -9.64 -10.17 5.17
N TYR A 78 -9.38 -8.87 5.03
CA TYR A 78 -8.28 -8.18 5.71
C TYR A 78 -8.45 -8.26 7.23
N ALA A 79 -9.64 -7.93 7.75
CA ALA A 79 -9.93 -8.01 9.18
C ALA A 79 -9.74 -9.44 9.72
N LYS A 80 -10.24 -10.46 9.00
CA LYS A 80 -10.00 -11.87 9.32
C LYS A 80 -8.53 -12.24 9.33
N GLY A 81 -7.76 -11.74 8.35
CA GLY A 81 -6.32 -11.98 8.27
C GLY A 81 -5.57 -11.42 9.46
N GLN A 82 -5.94 -10.21 9.91
CA GLN A 82 -5.36 -9.61 11.11
C GLN A 82 -5.74 -10.39 12.38
N LEU A 83 -6.99 -10.86 12.49
CA LEU A 83 -7.44 -11.69 13.61
C LEU A 83 -6.73 -13.05 13.63
N ALA A 84 -6.57 -13.69 12.47
CA ALA A 84 -5.86 -14.97 12.31
C ALA A 84 -4.35 -14.88 12.57
N ARG A 85 -3.77 -13.68 12.57
CA ARG A 85 -2.38 -13.45 12.99
C ARG A 85 -2.25 -13.24 14.50
N LYS A 86 -3.25 -12.61 15.11
CA LYS A 86 -3.31 -12.38 16.56
C LYS A 86 -3.75 -13.62 17.33
N THR A 87 -4.55 -14.47 16.69
CA THR A 87 -5.03 -15.75 17.21
C THR A 87 -4.33 -16.89 16.49
N GLU A 88 -4.24 -18.07 17.09
CA GLU A 88 -3.73 -19.26 16.41
C GLU A 88 -4.82 -19.98 15.57
N ILE A 89 -5.86 -19.25 15.17
CA ILE A 89 -7.02 -19.82 14.47
C ILE A 89 -6.79 -19.73 12.95
N GLU A 90 -6.97 -20.86 12.28
CA GLU A 90 -6.85 -20.93 10.83
C GLU A 90 -7.90 -20.04 10.14
N PHE A 91 -7.43 -19.17 9.24
CA PHE A 91 -8.25 -18.20 8.50
C PHE A 91 -9.52 -18.80 7.87
N GLY A 92 -9.41 -19.98 7.26
CA GLY A 92 -10.53 -20.66 6.59
C GLY A 92 -11.65 -21.13 7.53
N ARG A 93 -11.35 -21.24 8.82
CA ARG A 93 -12.32 -21.67 9.86
C ARG A 93 -13.01 -20.49 10.55
N MET A 94 -12.54 -19.27 10.32
CA MET A 94 -13.10 -18.08 10.95
C MET A 94 -14.35 -17.61 10.21
N LYS A 95 -15.38 -17.22 10.98
CA LYS A 95 -16.58 -16.55 10.48
C LYS A 95 -16.81 -15.32 11.34
N LEU A 96 -16.92 -14.16 10.72
CA LEU A 96 -17.19 -12.91 11.43
C LEU A 96 -18.67 -12.59 11.30
N TYR A 97 -19.29 -12.22 12.42
CA TYR A 97 -20.68 -11.84 12.50
C TYR A 97 -20.77 -10.42 13.04
N MET A 98 -21.68 -9.63 12.48
CA MET A 98 -22.02 -8.31 12.99
C MET A 98 -23.52 -8.26 13.20
N HIS A 99 -23.96 -8.01 14.43
CA HIS A 99 -25.37 -8.05 14.84
C HIS A 99 -26.09 -9.34 14.41
N GLY A 100 -25.42 -10.49 14.52
CA GLY A 100 -25.96 -11.79 14.13
C GLY A 100 -25.98 -12.07 12.62
N LYS A 101 -25.59 -11.11 11.78
CA LYS A 101 -25.46 -11.30 10.33
C LYS A 101 -24.04 -11.73 9.97
N LEU A 102 -23.92 -12.78 9.17
CA LEU A 102 -22.63 -13.25 8.66
C LEU A 102 -22.07 -12.24 7.65
N MET A 103 -20.85 -11.77 7.89
CA MET A 103 -20.18 -10.79 7.06
C MET A 103 -19.42 -11.49 5.92
N PHE A 104 -19.76 -11.15 4.68
CA PHE A 104 -19.06 -11.57 3.47
C PHE A 104 -18.56 -10.39 2.60
N ASP A 105 -19.05 -9.18 2.87
CA ASP A 105 -18.86 -7.98 2.05
C ASP A 105 -17.86 -7.02 2.73
N PRO A 106 -17.02 -6.25 2.01
CA PRO A 106 -16.22 -5.17 2.56
C PRO A 106 -16.91 -4.30 3.62
N LEU A 107 -16.14 -3.94 4.65
CA LEU A 107 -16.59 -3.09 5.75
C LEU A 107 -16.84 -1.68 5.18
N SER A 108 -18.09 -1.43 4.80
CA SER A 108 -18.61 -0.19 4.24
C SER A 108 -19.65 0.42 5.15
#